data_AF-A0A8H8V859-F1
#
_entry.id   AF-A0A8H8V859-F1
#
_cell.length_a   1.000
_cell.length_b   1.000
_cell.length_c   1.000
_cell.angle_alpha   90.00
_cell.angle_beta   90.00
_cell.angle_gamma   90.00
#
_symmetry.space_group_name_H-M   'P 1'
#
loop_
_entity.id
_entity.type
_entity.pdbx_description
1 polymer ?
#
loop_
_entity_poly.entity_id
_entity_poly.type
_entity_poly.pdbx_seq_one_letter_code
_entity_poly.pdbx_strand_id
1 'polypeptide(L)'
;MFLIAAESRQEVLGYENLETLDSVYMLGLALYRQEMYPEAELRFRSAMEGCQKMVGTADHRTLYSIEGVTSTLLAQGRNSEAEAMLQIILGVEELEEILKDHTNFRIIIQEICDDLGVDGLETDEQSEAGAAYSFCSTEDEYETNSRSECEPSEESLL
;
A
#
# COMPACT_ATOMS: atom_id res chain seq x y z
N MET A 1 15.83 24.57 5.66
CA MET A 1 16.50 24.63 4.34
C MET A 1 16.10 23.51 3.38
N PHE A 2 15.24 22.55 3.76
CA PHE A 2 14.76 21.48 2.86
C PHE A 2 13.73 21.99 1.83
N LEU A 3 12.88 22.94 2.21
CA LEU A 3 11.80 23.46 1.35
C LEU A 3 12.31 24.22 0.12
N ILE A 4 13.31 25.09 0.30
CA ILE A 4 13.91 25.82 -0.82
C ILE A 4 14.65 24.87 -1.78
N ALA A 5 15.26 23.80 -1.26
CA ALA A 5 15.90 22.78 -2.08
C ALA A 5 14.89 21.94 -2.87
N ALA A 6 13.67 21.75 -2.36
CA ALA A 6 12.60 21.06 -3.07
C ALA A 6 11.99 21.94 -4.17
N GLU A 7 11.73 23.23 -3.89
CA GLU A 7 11.18 24.18 -4.87
C GLU A 7 12.18 24.51 -5.99
N SER A 8 13.46 24.71 -5.67
CA SER A 8 14.50 24.97 -6.69
C SER A 8 14.80 23.76 -7.58
N ARG A 9 14.53 22.54 -7.10
CA ARG A 9 14.63 21.31 -7.90
C ARG A 9 13.43 21.13 -8.84
N GLN A 10 12.31 21.81 -8.55
CA GLN A 10 11.07 21.77 -9.32
C GLN A 10 11.11 22.62 -10.61
N GLU A 11 11.94 23.67 -10.66
CA GLU A 11 12.04 24.59 -11.81
C GLU A 11 13.17 24.27 -12.80
N VAL A 12 14.22 23.54 -12.39
CA VAL A 12 15.45 23.37 -13.19
C VAL A 12 15.61 21.96 -13.76
N LEU A 13 15.02 20.96 -13.11
CA LEU A 13 15.02 19.59 -13.59
C LEU A 13 13.58 19.31 -13.99
N GLY A 14 13.33 19.05 -15.28
CA GLY A 14 12.11 18.35 -15.65
C GLY A 14 11.96 17.08 -14.80
N TYR A 15 10.83 16.40 -14.94
CA TYR A 15 10.63 15.04 -14.42
C TYR A 15 11.62 14.03 -15.07
N GLU A 16 12.93 14.24 -14.92
CA GLU A 16 14.02 13.61 -15.67
C GLU A 16 15.02 12.90 -14.74
N ASN A 17 14.80 12.88 -13.42
CA ASN A 17 15.59 12.07 -12.50
C ASN A 17 14.69 11.22 -11.59
N LEU A 18 14.87 9.90 -11.71
CA LEU A 18 14.19 8.89 -10.91
C LEU A 18 14.45 9.07 -9.41
N GLU A 19 15.62 9.54 -9.00
CA GLU A 19 15.92 9.84 -7.58
C GLU A 19 15.03 10.97 -7.01
N THR A 20 14.63 11.91 -7.86
CA THR A 20 13.71 12.98 -7.45
C THR A 20 12.29 12.42 -7.31
N LEU A 21 11.89 11.52 -8.20
CA LEU A 21 10.59 10.84 -8.12
C LEU A 21 10.52 9.91 -6.91
N ASP A 22 11.60 9.20 -6.59
CA ASP A 22 11.73 8.42 -5.35
C ASP A 22 11.59 9.32 -4.12
N SER A 23 12.19 10.52 -4.15
CA SER A 23 12.02 11.50 -3.05
C SER A 23 10.57 11.98 -2.92
N VAL A 24 9.86 12.16 -4.03
CA VAL A 24 8.42 12.53 -4.03
C VAL A 24 7.58 11.37 -3.49
N TYR A 25 7.87 10.14 -3.88
CA TYR A 25 7.22 8.93 -3.34
C TYR A 25 7.44 8.83 -1.82
N MET A 26 8.68 9.00 -1.35
CA MET A 26 9.00 8.98 0.08
C MET A 26 8.28 10.08 0.87
N LEU A 27 8.07 11.25 0.26
CA LEU A 27 7.25 12.30 0.85
C LEU A 27 5.77 11.91 0.91
N GLY A 28 5.25 11.24 -0.12
CA GLY A 28 3.91 10.62 -0.10
C GLY A 28 3.75 9.65 1.07
N LEU A 29 4.70 8.75 1.28
CA LEU A 29 4.70 7.82 2.41
C LEU A 29 4.72 8.54 3.77
N ALA A 30 5.52 9.60 3.90
CA ALA A 30 5.57 10.39 5.12
C ALA A 30 4.25 11.10 5.43
N LEU A 31 3.54 11.57 4.39
CA LEU A 31 2.21 12.18 4.52
C LEU A 31 1.13 11.12 4.83
N TYR A 32 1.19 9.96 4.18
CA TYR A 32 0.30 8.83 4.44
C TYR A 32 0.35 8.40 5.92
N ARG A 33 1.56 8.29 6.48
CA ARG A 33 1.77 7.96 7.90
C ARG A 33 1.28 9.04 8.87
N GLN A 34 1.05 10.26 8.38
CA GLN A 34 0.43 11.35 9.14
C GLN A 34 -1.07 11.44 8.87
N GLU A 35 -1.66 10.45 8.20
CA GLU A 35 -3.09 10.40 7.82
C GLU A 35 -3.52 11.57 6.92
N MET A 36 -2.55 12.24 6.30
CA MET A 36 -2.78 13.30 5.31
C MET A 36 -3.01 12.67 3.93
N TYR A 37 -4.07 11.88 3.81
CA TYR A 37 -4.32 11.06 2.62
C TYR A 37 -4.50 11.86 1.32
N PRO A 38 -5.21 13.01 1.28
CA PRO A 38 -5.34 13.81 0.07
C PRO A 38 -3.98 14.34 -0.43
N GLU A 39 -3.15 14.83 0.48
CA GLU A 39 -1.81 15.33 0.15
C GLU A 39 -0.87 14.20 -0.26
N ALA A 40 -0.98 13.03 0.39
CA ALA A 40 -0.23 11.83 0.03
C ALA A 40 -0.58 11.35 -1.39
N GLU A 41 -1.88 11.28 -1.73
CA GLU A 41 -2.36 10.89 -3.06
C GLU A 41 -1.74 11.78 -4.15
N LEU A 42 -1.71 13.10 -3.93
CA LEU A 42 -1.09 14.04 -4.88
C LEU A 42 0.39 13.74 -5.10
N ARG A 43 1.13 13.36 -4.06
CA ARG A 43 2.55 12.99 -4.21
C ARG A 43 2.73 11.67 -4.94
N PHE A 44 1.94 10.66 -4.60
CA PHE A 44 2.02 9.36 -5.27
C PHE A 44 1.63 9.44 -6.74
N ARG A 45 0.57 10.20 -7.09
CA ARG A 45 0.21 10.44 -8.50
C ARG A 45 1.31 11.16 -9.26
N SER A 46 1.94 12.17 -8.64
CA SER A 46 3.06 12.88 -9.26
C SER A 46 4.27 11.96 -9.49
N ALA A 47 4.58 11.06 -8.55
CA ALA A 47 5.65 10.08 -8.70
C ALA A 47 5.30 9.04 -9.78
N MET A 48 4.07 8.53 -9.77
CA MET A 48 3.54 7.58 -10.75
C MET A 48 3.64 8.12 -12.18
N GLU A 49 3.13 9.32 -12.44
CA GLU A 49 3.17 9.92 -13.78
C GLU A 49 4.60 10.18 -14.26
N GLY A 50 5.49 10.59 -13.34
CA GLY A 50 6.91 10.79 -13.65
C GLY A 50 7.61 9.47 -13.99
N CYS A 51 7.46 8.46 -13.14
CA CYS A 51 8.09 7.15 -13.34
C CYS A 51 7.54 6.49 -14.61
N GLN A 52 6.23 6.54 -14.83
CA GLN A 52 5.61 5.98 -16.03
C GLN A 52 6.16 6.61 -17.32
N LYS A 53 6.39 7.92 -17.34
CA LYS A 53 6.99 8.61 -18.50
C LYS A 53 8.46 8.27 -18.71
N MET A 54 9.21 8.05 -17.64
CA MET A 54 10.66 7.82 -17.70
C MET A 54 11.04 6.37 -17.98
N VAL A 55 10.38 5.44 -17.29
CA VAL A 55 10.76 4.02 -17.24
C VAL A 55 9.62 3.07 -17.61
N GLY A 56 8.41 3.59 -17.80
CA GLY A 56 7.23 2.81 -18.18
C GLY A 56 6.43 2.26 -16.99
N THR A 57 5.31 1.61 -17.29
CA THR A 57 4.38 1.07 -16.29
C THR A 57 4.92 -0.19 -15.59
N ALA A 58 5.72 -1.00 -16.29
CA ALA A 58 6.30 -2.24 -15.77
C ALA A 58 7.54 -2.03 -14.87
N ASP A 59 7.95 -0.79 -14.60
CA ASP A 59 9.04 -0.55 -13.65
C ASP A 59 8.53 -0.62 -12.21
N HIS A 60 9.28 -1.28 -11.32
CA HIS A 60 8.90 -1.44 -9.91
C HIS A 60 8.58 -0.10 -9.22
N ARG A 61 9.26 1.01 -9.57
CA ARG A 61 8.99 2.35 -8.99
C ARG A 61 7.62 2.88 -9.41
N THR A 62 7.22 2.64 -10.65
CA THR A 62 5.89 3.00 -11.13
C THR A 62 4.85 2.19 -10.37
N LEU A 63 5.07 0.88 -10.22
CA LEU A 63 4.17 -0.02 -9.51
C LEU A 63 4.01 0.33 -8.02
N TYR A 64 5.10 0.62 -7.30
CA TYR A 64 5.04 1.14 -5.92
C TYR A 64 4.26 2.46 -5.83
N SER A 65 4.43 3.35 -6.81
CA SER A 65 3.70 4.61 -6.82
C SER A 65 2.19 4.39 -7.07
N ILE A 66 1.81 3.42 -7.91
CA ILE A 66 0.42 3.04 -8.13
C ILE A 66 -0.18 2.45 -6.84
N GLU A 67 0.53 1.55 -6.15
CA GLU A 67 0.10 1.01 -4.86
C GLU A 67 -0.10 2.11 -3.82
N GLY A 68 0.83 3.07 -3.72
CA GLY A 68 0.67 4.22 -2.83
C GLY A 68 -0.62 5.01 -3.13
N VAL A 69 -0.97 5.18 -4.40
CA VAL A 69 -2.27 5.78 -4.80
C VAL A 69 -3.42 4.89 -4.34
N THR A 70 -3.39 3.59 -4.61
CA THR A 70 -4.43 2.62 -4.22
C THR A 70 -4.67 2.63 -2.71
N SER A 71 -3.60 2.53 -1.91
CA SER A 71 -3.65 2.57 -0.45
C SER A 71 -4.21 3.91 0.07
N THR A 72 -3.85 5.05 -0.53
CA THR A 72 -4.47 6.34 -0.17
C THR A 72 -5.95 6.43 -0.53
N LEU A 73 -6.39 5.79 -1.60
CA LEU A 73 -7.80 5.78 -2.00
C LEU A 73 -8.63 4.90 -1.07
N LEU A 74 -8.11 3.74 -0.68
CA LEU A 74 -8.74 2.87 0.31
C LEU A 74 -8.90 3.58 1.66
N ALA A 75 -7.85 4.25 2.14
CA ALA A 75 -7.91 5.02 3.38
C ALA A 75 -8.92 6.19 3.33
N GLN A 76 -9.22 6.70 2.14
CA GLN A 76 -10.27 7.71 1.91
C GLN A 76 -11.67 7.10 1.69
N GLY A 77 -11.81 5.77 1.69
CA GLY A 77 -13.06 5.06 1.40
C GLY A 77 -13.46 5.09 -0.09
N ARG A 78 -12.55 5.43 -0.99
CA ARG A 78 -12.77 5.54 -2.44
C ARG A 78 -12.48 4.21 -3.15
N ASN A 79 -13.19 3.16 -2.74
CA ASN A 79 -12.92 1.77 -3.16
C ASN A 79 -13.01 1.56 -4.67
N SER A 80 -13.99 2.17 -5.36
CA SER A 80 -14.13 2.04 -6.82
C SER A 80 -12.95 2.63 -7.59
N GLU A 81 -12.32 3.68 -7.06
CA GLU A 81 -11.12 4.27 -7.68
C GLU A 81 -9.88 3.44 -7.34
N ALA A 82 -9.81 2.90 -6.12
CA ALA A 82 -8.75 1.99 -5.72
C ALA A 82 -8.74 0.72 -6.58
N GLU A 83 -9.91 0.13 -6.84
CA GLU A 83 -10.07 -1.01 -7.75
C GLU A 83 -9.58 -0.68 -9.16
N ALA A 84 -9.93 0.49 -9.70
CA ALA A 84 -9.45 0.91 -11.02
C ALA A 84 -7.91 1.03 -11.07
N MET A 85 -7.28 1.51 -10.00
CA MET A 85 -5.82 1.57 -9.92
C MET A 85 -5.20 0.17 -9.78
N LEU A 86 -5.81 -0.71 -8.98
CA LEU A 86 -5.38 -2.10 -8.83
C LEU A 86 -5.43 -2.87 -10.16
N GLN A 87 -6.49 -2.66 -10.96
CA GLN A 87 -6.60 -3.27 -12.29
C GLN A 87 -5.49 -2.82 -13.24
N ILE A 88 -4.96 -1.60 -13.09
CA ILE A 88 -3.79 -1.15 -13.86
C ILE A 88 -2.56 -1.97 -13.48
N ILE A 89 -2.37 -2.28 -12.19
CA ILE A 89 -1.26 -3.12 -11.71
C ILE A 89 -1.41 -4.53 -12.29
N LEU A 90 -2.54 -5.20 -12.06
CA LEU A 90 -2.80 -6.57 -12.47
C LEU A 90 -2.75 -6.76 -14.00
N GLY A 91 -3.01 -5.71 -14.78
CA GLY A 91 -2.91 -5.72 -16.24
C GLY A 91 -1.48 -5.60 -16.80
N VAL A 92 -0.45 -5.46 -15.97
CA VAL A 92 0.95 -5.42 -16.44
C VAL A 92 1.43 -6.83 -16.78
N GLU A 93 1.77 -7.07 -18.05
CA GLU A 93 2.16 -8.39 -18.56
C GLU A 93 3.38 -8.97 -17.83
N GLU A 94 4.35 -8.11 -17.49
CA GLU A 94 5.59 -8.52 -16.80
C GLU A 94 5.46 -8.53 -15.28
N LEU A 95 4.26 -8.30 -14.71
CA LEU A 95 4.06 -8.12 -13.28
C LEU A 95 4.61 -9.29 -12.48
N GLU A 96 4.25 -10.53 -12.83
CA GLU A 96 4.70 -11.72 -12.08
C GLU A 96 6.22 -11.86 -12.03
N GLU A 97 6.93 -11.50 -13.10
CA GLU A 97 8.39 -11.54 -13.14
C GLU A 97 9.00 -10.48 -12.23
N ILE A 98 8.45 -9.26 -12.26
CA ILE A 98 8.88 -8.15 -11.38
C ILE A 98 8.64 -8.51 -9.92
N LEU A 99 7.53 -9.19 -9.62
CA LEU A 99 7.17 -9.58 -8.26
C LEU A 99 8.07 -10.65 -7.65
N LYS A 100 8.80 -11.43 -8.45
CA LYS A 100 9.75 -12.43 -7.94
C LYS A 100 10.85 -11.81 -7.09
N ASP A 101 11.33 -10.64 -7.50
CA ASP A 101 12.38 -9.89 -6.80
C ASP A 101 11.82 -8.90 -5.75
N HIS A 102 10.49 -8.74 -5.69
CA HIS A 102 9.79 -7.75 -4.87
C HIS A 102 8.65 -8.36 -4.04
N THR A 103 8.99 -9.31 -3.16
CA THR A 103 8.02 -10.08 -2.36
C THR A 103 7.10 -9.22 -1.49
N ASN A 104 7.60 -8.11 -0.94
CA ASN A 104 6.78 -7.18 -0.15
C ASN A 104 5.67 -6.55 -1.00
N PHE A 105 6.00 -6.12 -2.21
CA PHE A 105 5.03 -5.54 -3.13
C PHE A 105 3.95 -6.58 -3.49
N ARG A 106 4.35 -7.83 -3.74
CA ARG A 106 3.41 -8.93 -4.00
C ARG A 106 2.42 -9.15 -2.86
N ILE A 107 2.91 -9.19 -1.62
CA ILE A 107 2.05 -9.38 -0.43
C ILE A 107 1.04 -8.24 -0.31
N ILE A 108 1.48 -7.00 -0.47
CA ILE A 108 0.61 -5.82 -0.38
C ILE A 108 -0.46 -5.82 -1.47
N ILE A 109 -0.10 -6.16 -2.71
CA ILE A 109 -1.09 -6.25 -3.80
C ILE A 109 -2.13 -7.34 -3.52
N GLN A 110 -1.72 -8.50 -2.99
CA GLN A 110 -2.66 -9.54 -2.62
C GLN A 110 -3.60 -9.11 -1.48
N GLU A 111 -3.07 -8.44 -0.46
CA GLU A 111 -3.87 -7.87 0.64
C GLU A 111 -4.92 -6.88 0.11
N ILE A 112 -4.54 -6.00 -0.80
CA ILE A 112 -5.46 -5.05 -1.43
C ILE A 112 -6.51 -5.76 -2.31
N CYS A 113 -6.13 -6.82 -3.02
CA CYS A 113 -7.08 -7.65 -3.78
C CYS A 113 -8.13 -8.28 -2.86
N ASP A 114 -7.70 -8.84 -1.74
CA ASP A 114 -8.58 -9.50 -0.76
C ASP A 114 -9.54 -8.47 -0.11
N ASP A 115 -9.05 -7.29 0.25
CA ASP A 115 -9.85 -6.18 0.80
C ASP A 115 -10.92 -5.68 -0.18
N LEU A 116 -10.59 -5.65 -1.48
CA LEU A 116 -11.51 -5.21 -2.54
C LEU A 116 -12.38 -6.34 -3.10
N GLY A 117 -12.08 -7.60 -2.77
CA GLY A 117 -12.76 -8.77 -3.34
C GLY A 117 -12.51 -8.95 -4.84
N VAL A 118 -11.34 -8.52 -5.32
CA VAL A 118 -10.90 -8.64 -6.71
C VAL A 118 -10.08 -9.92 -6.84
N ASP A 119 -10.31 -10.69 -7.91
CA ASP A 119 -9.47 -11.84 -8.22
C ASP A 119 -8.02 -11.37 -8.41
N GLY A 120 -7.16 -11.76 -7.46
CA GLY A 120 -5.76 -11.35 -7.38
C GLY A 120 -4.84 -12.18 -8.28
N LEU A 121 -3.56 -12.22 -7.92
CA LEU A 121 -2.57 -13.03 -8.63
C LEU A 121 -2.74 -14.49 -8.24
N GLU A 122 -2.62 -15.41 -9.21
CA GLU A 122 -2.66 -16.84 -8.91
C GLU A 122 -1.49 -17.17 -7.97
N THR A 123 -1.80 -17.43 -6.71
CA THR A 123 -0.79 -17.89 -5.75
C THR A 123 -0.46 -19.33 -6.09
N ASP A 124 0.73 -19.57 -6.63
CA ASP A 124 1.30 -20.92 -6.59
C ASP A 124 1.25 -21.40 -5.13
N GLU A 125 0.55 -22.51 -4.86
CA GLU A 125 0.29 -23.12 -3.55
C GLU A 125 1.55 -23.40 -2.70
N GLN A 126 2.76 -23.08 -3.20
CA GLN A 126 4.04 -23.29 -2.52
C GLN A 126 4.58 -22.07 -1.76
N SER A 127 3.88 -20.93 -1.77
CA SER A 127 4.36 -19.69 -1.13
C SER A 127 3.69 -19.32 0.20
N GLU A 128 2.89 -20.20 0.81
CA GLU A 128 2.23 -19.98 2.12
C GLU A 128 3.19 -20.09 3.33
N ALA A 129 4.41 -19.55 3.21
CA ALA A 129 5.34 -19.47 4.33
C ALA A 129 5.66 -18.01 4.64
N GLY A 130 4.73 -17.35 5.33
CA GLY A 130 5.04 -16.27 6.25
C GLY A 130 4.84 -14.85 5.72
N ALA A 131 3.75 -14.22 6.13
CA ALA A 131 3.84 -13.26 7.24
C ALA A 131 2.44 -12.87 7.69
N ALA A 132 2.09 -13.28 8.91
CA ALA A 132 1.13 -12.54 9.71
C ALA A 132 1.73 -11.16 10.01
N TYR A 133 1.54 -10.19 9.12
CA TYR A 133 1.68 -8.78 9.49
C TYR A 133 0.32 -8.31 9.99
N SER A 134 0.15 -8.43 11.30
CA SER A 134 -0.89 -7.72 12.04
C SER A 134 -0.60 -6.22 11.91
N PHE A 135 -1.28 -5.54 10.99
CA PHE A 135 -1.49 -4.11 11.12
C PHE A 135 -2.74 -3.91 11.99
N CYS A 136 -2.50 -3.30 13.14
CA CYS A 136 -3.51 -2.97 14.13
C CYS A 136 -4.38 -1.84 13.57
N SER A 137 -5.59 -2.17 13.12
CA SER A 137 -6.67 -1.21 12.97
C SER A 137 -7.50 -1.23 14.26
N THR A 138 -7.54 -0.08 14.90
CA THR A 138 -8.21 0.26 16.15
C THR A 138 -9.72 0.04 16.12
N GLU A 139 -10.24 -0.42 17.26
CA GLU A 139 -11.58 -0.20 17.86
C GLU A 139 -12.70 0.35 16.95
N ASP A 140 -13.78 -0.44 16.76
CA ASP A 140 -15.08 -0.10 17.35
C ASP A 140 -16.13 -1.23 17.26
N GLU A 141 -16.76 -1.43 18.42
CA GLU A 141 -17.96 -2.14 18.88
C GLU A 141 -18.89 -2.89 17.90
N TYR A 142 -19.28 -4.12 18.28
CA TYR A 142 -20.70 -4.48 18.52
C TYR A 142 -20.79 -5.66 19.51
N GLU A 143 -21.36 -5.40 20.68
CA GLU A 143 -21.77 -6.40 21.66
C GLU A 143 -22.82 -7.38 21.09
N THR A 144 -22.70 -8.67 21.39
CA THR A 144 -23.82 -9.42 22.01
C THR A 144 -23.31 -10.59 22.86
N ASN A 145 -23.27 -10.33 24.16
CA ASN A 145 -23.66 -11.21 25.27
C ASN A 145 -24.27 -12.59 24.91
N SER A 146 -23.63 -13.68 25.34
CA SER A 146 -24.33 -14.80 25.98
C SER A 146 -23.41 -15.62 26.90
N ARG A 147 -23.37 -15.21 28.17
CA ARG A 147 -23.59 -16.04 29.36
C ARG A 147 -22.93 -17.45 29.44
N SER A 148 -21.84 -17.54 30.21
CA SER A 148 -21.59 -18.64 31.17
C SER A 148 -20.93 -18.02 32.41
N GLU A 149 -21.72 -17.71 33.44
CA GLU A 149 -21.85 -18.53 34.67
C GLU A 149 -20.50 -18.85 35.36
N CYS A 150 -20.27 -18.09 36.44
CA CYS A 150 -19.69 -18.49 37.74
C CYS A 150 -19.60 -20.02 37.97
N GLU A 151 -18.55 -20.59 38.58
CA GLU A 151 -18.04 -20.27 39.92
C GLU A 151 -16.57 -20.71 40.17
N PRO A 152 -15.93 -20.20 41.23
CA PRO A 152 -14.58 -20.54 41.66
C PRO A 152 -14.54 -21.65 42.72
N SER A 153 -13.43 -22.38 42.81
CA SER A 153 -12.94 -23.04 44.05
C SER A 153 -11.46 -23.36 43.86
N GLU A 154 -10.55 -22.55 44.40
CA GLU A 154 -9.97 -22.69 45.75
C GLU A 154 -9.30 -24.05 46.01
N GLU A 155 -7.97 -23.96 46.16
CA GLU A 155 -7.16 -24.57 47.21
C GLU A 155 -6.95 -26.10 47.28
N SER A 156 -5.65 -26.44 47.21
CA SER A 156 -4.93 -27.16 48.27
C SER A 156 -5.04 -28.69 48.32
N LEU A 157 -3.92 -29.36 47.99
CA LEU A 157 -3.11 -30.20 48.91
C LEU A 157 -2.41 -31.35 48.18
N LEU A 158 -1.08 -31.38 48.35
CA LEU A 158 -0.15 -32.52 48.33
C LEU A 158 0.05 -33.29 47.01
#